data_AF-A0A0U2ZY85-F1
#
_entry.id   AF-A0A0U2ZY85-F1
#
_cell.length_a   1.000
_cell.length_b   1.000
_cell.length_c   1.000
_cell.angle_alpha   90.00
_cell.angle_beta   90.00
_cell.angle_gamma   90.00
#
_symmetry.space_group_name_H-M   'P 1'
#
loop_
_entity.id
_entity.type
_entity.pdbx_description
1 polymer ?
#
loop_
_entity_poly.entity_id
_entity_poly.type
_entity_poly.pdbx_seq_one_letter_code
_entity_poly.pdbx_strand_id
1 'polypeptide(L)'
;MRSIGLNLRILLALAAGLAVLLVSFALLRQTRIAPPVSNDATAAAKAPASVKLTLSGEEAIEQLKAGGQHQSLGEAIQAAFYRVEPDPKGEGFYANNRAQRFSIRFTDGAAHLIIKQHAKDQAHKQRAEQSQGPEVGLRFAGAGYGQRIQRVTGKPAMTAAANRFTYTHEIESADQSKIQNPKSKIAEWYINRADGIEHGFTLNAPVVADQTGERLRLEMEMTGHLRATVAGDGKGLVLEGRGSTVSYGGLKVSDASGRELEARMQVAGRKVSYEIADAGAAYPLTIDPVWTQVKKLVA
;
A
#
# COMPACT_ATOMS: atom_id res chain seq x y z
N MET A 1 47.30 25.24 -23.87
CA MET A 1 47.83 26.46 -23.21
C MET A 1 46.66 27.46 -23.10
N ARG A 2 46.43 28.22 -22.01
CA ARG A 2 47.12 29.48 -21.58
C ARG A 2 47.25 30.46 -22.77
N SER A 3 46.81 31.73 -22.71
CA SER A 3 46.88 32.72 -21.61
C SER A 3 45.65 33.65 -21.56
N ILE A 4 44.94 33.79 -20.43
CA ILE A 4 44.95 34.92 -19.46
C ILE A 4 44.40 36.27 -19.97
N GLY A 5 43.39 36.78 -19.26
CA GLY A 5 42.85 38.15 -19.36
C GLY A 5 42.17 38.56 -18.05
N LEU A 6 42.98 38.87 -17.03
CA LEU A 6 42.53 39.15 -15.66
C LEU A 6 42.24 40.64 -15.45
N ASN A 7 41.15 40.99 -14.76
CA ASN A 7 41.02 42.25 -14.03
C ASN A 7 40.22 42.05 -12.73
N LEU A 8 40.58 42.77 -11.67
CA LEU A 8 40.19 42.52 -10.27
C LEU A 8 40.26 43.84 -9.46
N ARG A 9 39.50 43.92 -8.35
CA ARG A 9 39.38 45.06 -7.39
C ARG A 9 38.40 46.16 -7.89
N ILE A 10 37.57 46.84 -7.09
CA ILE A 10 37.31 46.92 -5.61
C ILE A 10 35.90 47.59 -5.41
N LEU A 11 35.07 47.48 -4.35
CA LEU A 11 35.00 46.78 -3.04
C LEU A 11 33.49 46.67 -2.58
N LEU A 12 33.23 46.32 -1.30
CA LEU A 12 32.04 46.50 -0.41
C LEU A 12 30.92 47.53 -0.80
N ALA A 13 29.64 47.44 -0.38
CA ALA A 13 28.83 46.52 0.50
C ALA A 13 27.28 46.76 0.21
N LEU A 14 26.22 46.55 1.04
CA LEU A 14 26.02 46.21 2.47
C LEU A 14 24.58 45.67 2.84
N ALA A 15 24.47 44.41 3.30
CA ALA A 15 23.60 43.84 4.36
C ALA A 15 22.02 43.90 4.38
N ALA A 16 21.47 43.06 5.28
CA ALA A 16 20.05 42.81 5.69
C ALA A 16 19.15 41.99 4.73
N GLY A 17 18.27 41.07 5.18
CA GLY A 17 17.89 40.65 6.55
C GLY A 17 17.49 39.16 6.67
N LEU A 18 17.10 38.70 7.86
CA LEU A 18 17.08 37.28 8.30
C LEU A 18 15.76 36.88 8.98
N ALA A 19 15.29 35.63 8.80
CA ALA A 19 14.50 34.89 9.80
C ALA A 19 14.44 33.36 9.55
N VAL A 20 15.05 32.56 10.43
CA VAL A 20 14.77 31.13 10.66
C VAL A 20 14.84 30.91 12.18
N LEU A 21 13.93 30.13 12.77
CA LEU A 21 13.81 30.03 14.22
C LEU A 21 13.77 28.56 14.69
N LEU A 22 14.86 28.13 15.32
CA LEU A 22 14.97 26.91 16.12
C LEU A 22 15.33 27.32 17.54
N VAL A 23 14.65 26.75 18.55
CA VAL A 23 14.89 27.05 19.96
C VAL A 23 15.48 25.83 20.66
N SER A 24 16.74 25.96 21.08
CA SER A 24 17.43 25.03 21.98
C SER A 24 17.89 25.83 23.19
N PHE A 25 17.56 25.39 24.41
CA PHE A 25 17.81 26.18 25.64
C PHE A 25 18.74 25.46 26.63
N ALA A 26 19.94 26.00 26.79
CA ALA A 26 20.97 25.66 27.77
C ALA A 26 21.98 26.83 27.79
N LEU A 27 22.64 27.24 28.87
CA LEU A 27 22.66 26.83 30.28
C LEU A 27 22.60 28.12 31.16
N LEU A 28 22.69 28.01 32.49
CA LEU A 28 23.87 28.55 33.17
C LEU A 28 24.16 27.85 34.50
N ARG A 29 25.46 27.72 34.84
CA ARG A 29 25.96 27.43 36.19
C ARG A 29 26.55 28.71 36.78
N GLN A 30 26.36 28.95 38.08
CA GLN A 30 27.38 29.58 38.93
C GLN A 30 27.45 28.84 40.27
N THR A 31 28.50 29.11 41.05
CA THR A 31 28.92 28.31 42.21
C THR A 31 29.11 29.18 43.45
N ARG A 32 28.97 28.60 44.66
CA ARG A 32 30.03 28.58 45.70
C ARG A 32 29.62 27.96 47.04
N ILE A 33 30.64 27.37 47.69
CA ILE A 33 30.82 27.15 49.14
C ILE A 33 29.90 26.12 49.83
N ALA A 34 30.53 25.28 50.64
CA ALA A 34 29.91 24.43 51.66
C ALA A 34 30.81 24.38 52.91
N PRO A 35 30.26 24.35 54.14
CA PRO A 35 30.91 23.85 55.33
C PRO A 35 30.47 22.39 55.66
N PRO A 36 31.12 21.67 56.60
CA PRO A 36 31.13 20.20 56.52
C PRO A 36 30.60 19.43 57.76
N VAL A 37 30.47 18.11 57.59
CA VAL A 37 30.32 17.03 58.59
C VAL A 37 29.05 17.00 59.46
N SER A 38 28.19 16.03 59.15
CA SER A 38 27.79 14.99 60.11
C SER A 38 27.52 13.68 59.39
N ASN A 39 27.98 12.55 59.96
CA ASN A 39 27.60 11.21 59.53
C ASN A 39 26.44 10.75 60.40
N ASP A 40 25.26 10.53 59.81
CA ASP A 40 24.24 9.68 60.41
C ASP A 40 23.70 8.72 59.36
N ALA A 41 23.81 7.43 59.64
CA ALA A 41 23.38 6.36 58.75
C ALA A 41 22.19 5.63 59.38
N THR A 42 20.98 5.81 58.83
CA THR A 42 19.90 4.79 58.82
C THR A 42 18.62 5.33 58.13
N ALA A 43 18.52 5.20 56.80
CA ALA A 43 17.24 5.27 56.08
C ALA A 43 17.36 4.70 54.65
N ALA A 44 17.76 3.44 54.51
CA ALA A 44 17.67 2.75 53.21
C ALA A 44 16.20 2.44 52.88
N ALA A 45 15.46 3.44 52.40
CA ALA A 45 14.08 3.30 51.97
C ALA A 45 14.01 2.24 50.86
N LYS A 46 13.43 1.08 51.17
CA LYS A 46 13.15 0.05 50.17
C LYS A 46 12.30 0.67 49.07
N ALA A 47 12.84 0.73 47.85
CA ALA A 47 12.01 0.90 46.67
C ALA A 47 10.92 -0.20 46.72
N PRO A 48 9.63 0.14 46.60
CA PRO A 48 8.58 -0.88 46.60
C PRO A 48 8.85 -1.83 45.44
N ALA A 49 8.85 -3.14 45.73
CA ALA A 49 9.10 -4.14 44.70
C ALA A 49 8.08 -3.96 43.57
N SER A 50 8.57 -3.83 42.34
CA SER A 50 7.72 -3.71 41.15
C SER A 50 6.96 -5.01 40.93
N VAL A 51 5.77 -5.08 41.52
CA VAL A 51 4.85 -6.20 41.32
C VAL A 51 4.58 -6.31 39.83
N LYS A 52 5.12 -7.37 39.21
CA LYS A 52 4.73 -7.79 37.86
C LYS A 52 3.32 -8.35 37.94
N LEU A 53 2.36 -7.44 38.06
CA LEU A 53 0.94 -7.70 37.92
C LEU A 53 0.72 -8.03 36.44
N THR A 54 0.74 -9.33 36.13
CA THR A 54 0.48 -9.87 34.80
C THR A 54 -1.02 -9.79 34.51
N LEU A 55 -1.52 -8.56 34.45
CA LEU A 55 -2.88 -8.22 34.06
C LEU A 55 -3.17 -8.86 32.70
N SER A 56 -4.35 -9.45 32.57
CA SER A 56 -4.80 -10.08 31.32
C SER A 56 -6.29 -9.89 31.12
N GLY A 57 -6.76 -10.04 29.88
CA GLY A 57 -8.16 -9.81 29.54
C GLY A 57 -8.64 -8.39 29.89
N GLU A 58 -9.78 -8.31 30.55
CA GLU A 58 -10.49 -7.06 30.86
C GLU A 58 -9.71 -6.14 31.83
N GLU A 59 -9.07 -6.71 32.86
CA GLU A 59 -8.27 -5.94 33.84
C GLU A 59 -7.10 -5.20 33.16
N ALA A 60 -6.47 -5.82 32.15
CA ALA A 60 -5.43 -5.18 31.36
C ALA A 60 -5.99 -4.06 30.48
N ILE A 61 -7.19 -4.25 29.92
CA ILE A 61 -7.86 -3.24 29.08
C ILE A 61 -8.22 -2.00 29.91
N GLU A 62 -8.77 -2.17 31.10
CA GLU A 62 -9.09 -1.03 31.98
C GLU A 62 -7.83 -0.30 32.47
N GLN A 63 -6.77 -1.02 32.83
CA GLN A 63 -5.49 -0.39 33.19
C GLN A 63 -4.89 0.41 32.01
N LEU A 64 -5.00 -0.11 30.78
CA LEU A 64 -4.56 0.59 29.57
C LEU A 64 -5.44 1.81 29.24
N LYS A 65 -6.74 1.77 29.52
CA LYS A 65 -7.64 2.93 29.39
C LYS A 65 -7.29 4.00 30.42
N ALA A 66 -7.16 3.63 31.69
CA ALA A 66 -6.79 4.54 32.79
C ALA A 66 -5.41 5.19 32.56
N GLY A 67 -4.46 4.47 31.97
CA GLY A 67 -3.16 4.99 31.57
C GLY A 67 -3.11 5.76 30.24
N GLY A 68 -4.24 5.92 29.53
CA GLY A 68 -4.30 6.58 28.22
C GLY A 68 -3.61 5.83 27.06
N GLN A 69 -3.20 4.58 27.29
CA GLN A 69 -2.38 3.77 26.38
C GLN A 69 -3.21 2.84 25.47
N HIS A 70 -4.50 2.66 25.76
CA HIS A 70 -5.36 1.70 25.05
C HIS A 70 -5.44 1.97 23.53
N GLN A 71 -5.61 3.23 23.13
CA GLN A 71 -5.72 3.60 21.71
C GLN A 71 -4.39 3.35 20.97
N SER A 72 -3.27 3.89 21.48
CA SER A 72 -1.97 3.78 20.81
C SER A 72 -1.44 2.34 20.75
N LEU A 73 -1.75 1.51 21.76
CA LEU A 73 -1.50 0.07 21.69
C LEU A 73 -2.39 -0.61 20.62
N GLY A 74 -3.67 -0.26 20.54
CA GLY A 74 -4.59 -0.77 19.51
C GLY A 74 -4.13 -0.43 18.08
N GLU A 75 -3.71 0.83 17.86
CA GLU A 75 -3.11 1.31 16.61
C GLU A 75 -1.81 0.57 16.27
N ALA A 76 -0.91 0.38 17.24
CA ALA A 76 0.33 -0.36 17.06
C ALA A 76 0.09 -1.84 16.70
N ILE A 77 -0.90 -2.49 17.32
CA ILE A 77 -1.31 -3.87 17.03
C ILE A 77 -1.93 -3.98 15.62
N GLN A 78 -2.79 -3.05 15.22
CA GLN A 78 -3.33 -2.98 13.85
C GLN A 78 -2.20 -2.80 12.82
N ALA A 79 -1.28 -1.84 13.06
CA ALA A 79 -0.13 -1.54 12.20
C ALA A 79 0.93 -2.66 12.16
N ALA A 80 0.87 -3.63 13.07
CA ALA A 80 1.62 -4.88 13.00
C ALA A 80 0.85 -5.98 12.24
N PHE A 81 -0.45 -6.14 12.48
CA PHE A 81 -1.26 -7.19 11.84
C PHE A 81 -1.46 -7.01 10.34
N TYR A 82 -1.51 -5.78 9.83
CA TYR A 82 -1.75 -5.50 8.41
C TYR A 82 -0.51 -5.04 7.64
N ARG A 83 0.68 -5.14 8.24
CA ARG A 83 1.94 -4.71 7.64
C ARG A 83 2.26 -5.47 6.33
N VAL A 84 2.90 -4.75 5.40
CA VAL A 84 3.62 -5.33 4.26
C VAL A 84 5.08 -5.46 4.65
N GLU A 85 5.62 -6.66 4.55
CA GLU A 85 6.99 -7.01 4.96
C GLU A 85 7.76 -7.65 3.79
N PRO A 86 9.10 -7.59 3.73
CA PRO A 86 9.88 -8.33 2.73
C PRO A 86 9.62 -9.84 2.84
N ASP A 87 9.52 -10.55 1.71
CA ASP A 87 9.32 -12.01 1.74
C ASP A 87 10.61 -12.71 2.22
N PRO A 88 10.60 -13.44 3.36
CA PRO A 88 11.79 -14.11 3.88
C PRO A 88 12.27 -15.30 3.01
N LYS A 89 11.59 -15.60 1.90
CA LYS A 89 11.90 -16.73 1.00
C LYS A 89 12.33 -16.33 -0.42
N GLY A 90 12.44 -15.04 -0.75
CA GLY A 90 12.89 -14.61 -2.08
C GLY A 90 12.75 -13.11 -2.34
N GLU A 91 12.93 -12.72 -3.60
CA GLU A 91 12.71 -11.33 -4.04
C GLU A 91 11.21 -11.00 -4.04
N GLY A 92 10.79 -10.11 -3.13
CA GLY A 92 9.40 -9.65 -3.07
C GLY A 92 8.97 -9.18 -1.69
N PHE A 93 7.67 -9.00 -1.53
CA PHE A 93 7.02 -8.62 -0.27
C PHE A 93 5.81 -9.52 0.00
N TYR A 94 5.37 -9.61 1.24
CA TYR A 94 4.16 -10.32 1.63
C TYR A 94 3.36 -9.53 2.68
N ALA A 95 2.06 -9.79 2.75
CA ALA A 95 1.22 -9.30 3.83
C ALA A 95 0.18 -10.34 4.24
N ASN A 96 -0.17 -10.34 5.53
CA ASN A 96 -1.23 -11.19 6.06
C ASN A 96 -2.49 -10.37 6.31
N ASN A 97 -3.66 -10.95 6.03
CA ASN A 97 -4.93 -10.40 6.47
C ASN A 97 -5.64 -11.45 7.31
N ARG A 98 -5.60 -11.28 8.64
CA ARG A 98 -6.17 -12.24 9.59
C ARG A 98 -7.70 -12.19 9.61
N ALA A 99 -8.29 -11.00 9.44
CA ALA A 99 -9.73 -10.79 9.42
C ALA A 99 -10.40 -11.38 8.17
N GLN A 100 -9.82 -11.15 6.99
CA GLN A 100 -10.28 -11.68 5.70
C GLN A 100 -9.72 -13.06 5.34
N ARG A 101 -8.89 -13.63 6.23
CA ARG A 101 -8.33 -14.99 6.13
C ARG A 101 -7.59 -15.28 4.83
N PHE A 102 -6.84 -14.31 4.32
CA PHE A 102 -5.92 -14.51 3.20
C PHE A 102 -4.51 -14.02 3.54
N SER A 103 -3.58 -14.28 2.63
CA SER A 103 -2.29 -13.62 2.56
C SER A 103 -2.02 -13.26 1.11
N ILE A 104 -1.39 -12.11 0.89
CA ILE A 104 -0.97 -11.64 -0.42
C ILE A 104 0.56 -11.67 -0.50
N ARG A 105 1.10 -12.02 -1.67
CA ARG A 105 2.54 -12.00 -1.95
C ARG A 105 2.78 -11.24 -3.25
N PHE A 106 3.69 -10.27 -3.21
CA PHE A 106 4.06 -9.41 -4.32
C PHE A 106 5.40 -9.88 -4.88
N THR A 107 5.39 -10.42 -6.11
CA THR A 107 6.58 -10.82 -6.87
C THR A 107 6.85 -9.83 -7.99
N ASP A 108 7.72 -10.14 -8.96
CA ASP A 108 7.91 -9.36 -10.20
C ASP A 108 6.57 -9.06 -10.91
N GLY A 109 6.04 -7.85 -10.70
CA GLY A 109 4.81 -7.33 -11.34
C GLY A 109 3.52 -8.12 -11.14
N ALA A 110 3.46 -9.06 -10.19
CA ALA A 110 2.28 -9.88 -9.93
C ALA A 110 2.01 -10.08 -8.43
N ALA A 111 0.76 -9.82 -8.03
CA ALA A 111 0.27 -9.97 -6.67
C ALA A 111 -0.58 -11.26 -6.55
N HIS A 112 -0.18 -12.17 -5.66
CA HIS A 112 -0.77 -13.50 -5.50
C HIS A 112 -1.54 -13.58 -4.18
N LEU A 113 -2.87 -13.66 -4.25
CA LEU A 113 -3.78 -13.73 -3.11
C LEU A 113 -4.14 -15.19 -2.81
N ILE A 114 -3.73 -15.68 -1.64
CA ILE A 114 -3.89 -17.08 -1.19
C ILE A 114 -4.92 -17.14 -0.04
N ILE A 115 -6.01 -17.89 -0.26
CA ILE A 115 -7.16 -18.01 0.65
C ILE A 115 -6.93 -19.14 1.68
N LYS A 116 -7.09 -18.86 2.97
CA LYS A 116 -6.83 -19.82 4.06
C LYS A 116 -8.12 -20.56 4.49
N GLN A 117 -8.32 -21.73 3.89
CA GLN A 117 -9.43 -22.66 4.17
C GLN A 117 -9.45 -23.14 5.64
N HIS A 118 -10.54 -23.72 6.13
CA HIS A 118 -10.56 -24.29 7.48
C HIS A 118 -9.80 -25.63 7.52
N ALA A 119 -9.17 -25.92 8.67
CA ALA A 119 -8.58 -27.23 8.94
C ALA A 119 -9.60 -28.39 8.89
N LYS A 120 -10.90 -28.13 9.13
CA LYS A 120 -11.96 -29.12 8.96
C LYS A 120 -12.19 -29.49 7.48
N ASP A 121 -12.05 -28.54 6.56
CA ASP A 121 -12.23 -28.76 5.11
C ASP A 121 -11.09 -29.59 4.49
N GLN A 122 -9.94 -29.65 5.19
CA GLN A 122 -8.73 -30.35 4.77
C GLN A 122 -8.77 -31.85 5.12
N ALA A 123 -9.59 -32.27 6.09
CA ALA A 123 -9.61 -33.62 6.65
C ALA A 123 -9.96 -34.75 5.65
N HIS A 124 -10.52 -34.42 4.49
CA HIS A 124 -10.92 -35.37 3.44
C HIS A 124 -10.04 -35.37 2.17
N LYS A 125 -8.87 -34.70 2.16
CA LYS A 125 -8.06 -34.54 0.93
C LYS A 125 -6.61 -35.02 1.07
N GLN A 126 -6.39 -36.30 0.77
CA GLN A 126 -5.06 -36.89 0.66
C GLN A 126 -4.39 -36.57 -0.69
N ARG A 127 -3.59 -35.51 -0.77
CA ARG A 127 -2.41 -35.45 -1.67
C ARG A 127 -1.48 -34.28 -1.32
N ALA A 128 -0.17 -34.50 -1.46
CA ALA A 128 0.89 -33.57 -1.06
C ALA A 128 1.00 -32.27 -1.91
N GLU A 129 0.07 -32.05 -2.85
CA GLU A 129 0.01 -30.90 -3.76
C GLU A 129 -0.94 -29.78 -3.24
N GLN A 130 -1.62 -29.98 -2.10
CA GLN A 130 -2.63 -29.05 -1.57
C GLN A 130 -2.19 -28.29 -0.30
N SER A 131 -0.88 -28.24 -0.01
CA SER A 131 -0.29 -27.52 1.13
C SER A 131 -0.47 -25.99 1.09
N GLN A 132 -0.98 -25.44 -0.01
CA GLN A 132 -1.37 -24.03 -0.15
C GLN A 132 -2.84 -23.95 -0.58
N GLY A 133 -3.58 -23.02 0.00
CA GLY A 133 -5.00 -22.81 -0.29
C GLY A 133 -5.27 -22.26 -1.69
N PRO A 134 -6.54 -22.07 -2.09
CA PRO A 134 -6.87 -21.54 -3.40
C PRO A 134 -6.26 -20.15 -3.59
N GLU A 135 -5.62 -19.97 -4.74
CA GLU A 135 -4.81 -18.80 -5.06
C GLU A 135 -5.32 -18.13 -6.34
N VAL A 136 -5.37 -16.81 -6.37
CA VAL A 136 -5.50 -16.00 -7.59
C VAL A 136 -4.30 -15.05 -7.67
N GLY A 137 -3.57 -15.10 -8.78
CA GLY A 137 -2.59 -14.07 -9.10
C GLY A 137 -3.23 -12.99 -9.97
N LEU A 138 -2.94 -11.73 -9.70
CA LEU A 138 -3.26 -10.59 -10.55
C LEU A 138 -1.95 -9.97 -11.07
N ARG A 139 -1.89 -9.70 -12.37
CA ARG A 139 -0.74 -9.07 -13.03
C ARG A 139 -1.22 -7.94 -13.93
N PHE A 140 -0.78 -6.71 -13.69
CA PHE A 140 -1.05 -5.61 -14.62
C PHE A 140 -0.34 -5.87 -15.95
N ALA A 141 -1.06 -5.71 -17.06
CA ALA A 141 -0.63 -6.11 -18.40
C ALA A 141 -0.52 -4.92 -19.37
N GLY A 142 -0.94 -3.72 -18.98
CA GLY A 142 -0.87 -2.51 -19.81
C GLY A 142 -2.12 -1.65 -19.73
N ALA A 143 -2.04 -0.46 -20.33
CA ALA A 143 -3.17 0.46 -20.45
C ALA A 143 -3.19 1.15 -21.82
N GLY A 144 -4.32 1.73 -22.19
CA GLY A 144 -4.49 2.43 -23.46
C GLY A 144 -5.97 2.72 -23.72
N TYR A 145 -6.37 2.77 -24.98
CA TYR A 145 -7.75 3.08 -25.37
C TYR A 145 -8.22 2.10 -26.44
N GLY A 146 -9.44 1.56 -26.27
CA GLY A 146 -9.97 0.49 -27.13
C GLY A 146 -9.02 -0.70 -27.26
N GLN A 147 -8.45 -0.88 -28.47
CA GLN A 147 -7.44 -1.92 -28.77
C GLN A 147 -5.98 -1.40 -28.69
N ARG A 148 -5.76 -0.09 -28.57
CA ARG A 148 -4.45 0.60 -28.58
C ARG A 148 -3.78 0.53 -27.20
N ILE A 149 -3.52 -0.69 -26.72
CA ILE A 149 -2.97 -0.95 -25.37
C ILE A 149 -1.44 -0.94 -25.38
N GLN A 150 -0.83 0.06 -24.74
CA GLN A 150 0.59 0.04 -24.36
C GLN A 150 0.84 -1.03 -23.30
N ARG A 151 1.98 -1.71 -23.38
CA ARG A 151 2.31 -2.83 -22.48
C ARG A 151 3.34 -2.41 -21.44
N VAL A 152 3.26 -3.06 -20.27
CA VAL A 152 4.29 -2.94 -19.22
C VAL A 152 5.61 -3.48 -19.76
N THR A 153 6.70 -2.73 -19.58
CA THR A 153 8.05 -3.15 -19.97
C THR A 153 8.97 -3.26 -18.76
N GLY A 154 9.90 -4.24 -18.81
CA GLY A 154 10.82 -4.55 -17.71
C GLY A 154 10.17 -5.16 -16.46
N LYS A 155 10.89 -5.10 -15.34
CA LYS A 155 10.34 -5.33 -13.99
C LYS A 155 9.86 -3.97 -13.43
N PRO A 156 8.67 -3.86 -12.81
CA PRO A 156 8.28 -2.64 -12.11
C PRO A 156 9.12 -2.42 -10.85
N ALA A 157 9.33 -1.16 -10.47
CA ALA A 157 9.94 -0.84 -9.18
C ALA A 157 8.97 -1.17 -8.03
N MET A 158 9.45 -1.81 -6.97
CA MET A 158 8.64 -2.32 -5.86
C MET A 158 8.96 -1.57 -4.57
N THR A 159 7.96 -1.01 -3.90
CA THR A 159 8.11 -0.33 -2.61
C THR A 159 7.03 -0.74 -1.60
N ALA A 160 7.38 -0.71 -0.31
CA ALA A 160 6.45 -0.99 0.78
C ALA A 160 6.65 0.02 1.92
N ALA A 161 5.55 0.45 2.54
CA ALA A 161 5.54 1.32 3.71
C ALA A 161 4.31 1.03 4.58
N ALA A 162 4.53 0.69 5.85
CA ALA A 162 3.49 0.26 6.78
C ALA A 162 2.59 -0.85 6.19
N ASN A 163 1.31 -0.58 5.92
CA ASN A 163 0.34 -1.52 5.34
C ASN A 163 0.14 -1.34 3.82
N ARG A 164 0.90 -0.44 3.16
CA ARG A 164 0.84 -0.19 1.73
C ARG A 164 2.00 -0.83 0.97
N PHE A 165 1.68 -1.49 -0.13
CA PHE A 165 2.61 -1.90 -1.18
C PHE A 165 2.37 -1.07 -2.44
N THR A 166 3.38 -0.87 -3.30
CA THR A 166 3.23 -0.20 -4.60
C THR A 166 4.24 -0.72 -5.63
N TYR A 167 3.72 -1.14 -6.80
CA TYR A 167 4.47 -1.25 -8.04
C TYR A 167 4.48 0.10 -8.76
N THR A 168 5.63 0.52 -9.29
CA THR A 168 5.70 1.55 -10.33
C THR A 168 6.04 0.89 -11.66
N HIS A 169 5.06 0.81 -12.55
CA HIS A 169 5.23 0.28 -13.91
C HIS A 169 5.65 1.38 -14.87
N GLU A 170 6.58 1.08 -15.77
CA GLU A 170 6.73 1.83 -17.02
C GLU A 170 5.91 1.13 -18.11
N ILE A 171 5.19 1.91 -18.91
CA ILE A 171 4.51 1.45 -20.13
C ILE A 171 5.05 2.22 -21.33
N GLU A 172 5.20 1.52 -22.45
CA GLU A 172 5.77 2.05 -23.69
C GLU A 172 4.84 1.77 -24.88
N SER A 173 4.79 2.71 -25.82
CA SER A 173 4.10 2.55 -27.11
C SER A 173 5.07 2.11 -28.19
N ALA A 174 4.61 1.19 -29.05
CA ALA A 174 5.35 0.72 -30.21
C ALA A 174 5.47 1.80 -31.31
N ASP A 175 4.52 2.73 -31.41
CA ASP A 175 4.66 3.93 -32.23
C ASP A 175 5.20 5.07 -31.35
N GLN A 176 6.52 5.29 -31.42
CA GLN A 176 7.21 6.39 -30.73
C GLN A 176 7.03 7.75 -31.42
N SER A 177 6.54 7.78 -32.68
CA SER A 177 6.49 9.00 -33.49
C SER A 177 5.33 9.96 -33.14
N LYS A 178 4.39 9.52 -32.30
CA LYS A 178 3.14 10.24 -31.97
C LYS A 178 2.90 10.50 -30.48
N ILE A 179 3.93 10.34 -29.64
CA ILE A 179 3.79 10.45 -28.18
C ILE A 179 4.49 11.71 -27.65
N GLN A 180 3.73 12.60 -27.02
CA GLN A 180 4.31 13.68 -26.19
C GLN A 180 4.97 13.16 -24.91
N ASN A 181 4.67 11.93 -24.49
CA ASN A 181 5.18 11.31 -23.28
C ASN A 181 5.53 9.83 -23.51
N PRO A 182 6.70 9.51 -24.10
CA PRO A 182 7.02 8.17 -24.61
C PRO A 182 7.22 7.08 -23.55
N LYS A 183 7.31 7.46 -22.26
CA LYS A 183 7.35 6.55 -21.11
C LYS A 183 6.31 7.02 -20.08
N SER A 184 5.10 6.48 -20.14
CA SER A 184 4.10 6.74 -19.10
C SER A 184 4.38 5.85 -17.88
N LYS A 185 4.17 6.41 -16.68
CA LYS A 185 4.32 5.67 -15.41
C LYS A 185 2.97 5.50 -14.73
N ILE A 186 2.69 4.27 -14.31
CA ILE A 186 1.47 3.89 -13.60
C ILE A 186 1.86 3.30 -12.25
N ALA A 187 1.33 3.87 -11.17
CA ALA A 187 1.50 3.33 -9.83
C ALA A 187 0.33 2.37 -9.53
N GLU A 188 0.59 1.07 -9.44
CA GLU A 188 -0.36 0.06 -8.96
C GLU A 188 -0.07 -0.17 -7.48
N TRP A 189 -1.08 -0.04 -6.62
CA TRP A 189 -0.91 -0.01 -5.17
C TRP A 189 -1.91 -0.89 -4.45
N TYR A 190 -1.50 -1.43 -3.30
CA TYR A 190 -2.31 -2.30 -2.46
C TYR A 190 -2.23 -1.79 -1.02
N ILE A 191 -3.35 -1.68 -0.31
CA ILE A 191 -3.41 -1.26 1.09
C ILE A 191 -4.21 -2.28 1.89
N ASN A 192 -3.54 -2.95 2.82
CA ASN A 192 -4.10 -4.02 3.64
C ASN A 192 -4.78 -3.45 4.90
N ARG A 193 -6.02 -3.87 5.19
CA ARG A 193 -6.85 -3.40 6.32
C ARG A 193 -7.72 -4.55 6.86
N ALA A 194 -8.48 -4.33 7.94
CA ALA A 194 -9.34 -5.35 8.54
C ALA A 194 -10.54 -5.78 7.66
N ASP A 195 -11.03 -4.86 6.83
CA ASP A 195 -12.15 -5.02 5.90
C ASP A 195 -11.75 -5.65 4.55
N GLY A 196 -10.52 -5.42 4.08
CA GLY A 196 -10.07 -5.92 2.78
C GLY A 196 -8.58 -5.71 2.50
N ILE A 197 -8.21 -5.99 1.24
CA ILE A 197 -7.10 -5.30 0.59
C ILE A 197 -7.74 -4.36 -0.44
N GLU A 198 -7.67 -3.06 -0.20
CA GLU A 198 -7.86 -2.09 -1.28
C GLU A 198 -6.72 -2.28 -2.28
N HIS A 199 -7.06 -2.29 -3.56
CA HIS A 199 -6.11 -2.31 -4.66
C HIS A 199 -6.47 -1.19 -5.62
N GLY A 200 -5.49 -0.50 -6.18
CA GLY A 200 -5.79 0.58 -7.09
C GLY A 200 -4.65 1.02 -7.97
N PHE A 201 -4.99 1.91 -8.90
CA PHE A 201 -4.06 2.51 -9.84
C PHE A 201 -4.10 4.03 -9.69
N THR A 202 -2.94 4.66 -9.83
CA THR A 202 -2.82 6.11 -10.02
C THR A 202 -2.10 6.39 -11.33
N LEU A 203 -2.78 7.11 -12.21
CA LEU A 203 -2.26 7.55 -13.52
C LEU A 203 -2.06 9.06 -13.46
N ASN A 204 -0.84 9.54 -13.70
CA ASN A 204 -0.52 10.98 -13.59
C ASN A 204 -0.74 11.77 -14.89
N ALA A 205 -0.97 11.10 -16.02
CA ALA A 205 -1.26 11.69 -17.33
C ALA A 205 -2.03 10.67 -18.21
N PRO A 206 -2.70 11.12 -19.30
CA PRO A 206 -3.24 10.23 -20.31
C PRO A 206 -2.17 9.28 -20.89
N VAL A 207 -2.54 8.03 -21.13
CA VAL A 207 -1.61 7.00 -21.62
C VAL A 207 -1.13 7.26 -23.05
N VAL A 208 -2.00 7.80 -23.91
CA VAL A 208 -1.70 8.30 -25.25
C VAL A 208 -2.25 9.71 -25.39
N ALA A 209 -1.68 10.50 -26.32
CA ALA A 209 -2.13 11.86 -26.59
C ALA A 209 -3.50 11.93 -27.31
N ASP A 210 -3.92 10.84 -27.96
CA ASP A 210 -5.12 10.82 -28.81
C ASP A 210 -6.28 10.00 -28.19
N GLN A 211 -7.17 10.73 -27.51
CA GLN A 211 -8.40 10.23 -26.87
C GLN A 211 -9.57 10.24 -27.87
N THR A 212 -9.60 9.29 -28.82
CA THR A 212 -10.56 9.21 -29.94
C THR A 212 -12.00 8.80 -29.53
N GLY A 213 -12.54 9.36 -28.45
CA GLY A 213 -13.86 9.00 -27.89
C GLY A 213 -13.97 7.58 -27.29
N GLU A 214 -12.90 6.78 -27.42
CA GLU A 214 -12.75 5.49 -26.77
C GLU A 214 -12.62 5.65 -25.25
N ARG A 215 -13.00 4.63 -24.48
CA ARG A 215 -12.72 4.56 -23.05
C ARG A 215 -11.25 4.23 -22.78
N LEU A 216 -10.65 4.90 -21.81
CA LEU A 216 -9.42 4.46 -21.16
C LEU A 216 -9.63 3.03 -20.63
N ARG A 217 -8.69 2.15 -20.97
CA ARG A 217 -8.73 0.73 -20.69
C ARG A 217 -7.45 0.28 -19.99
N LEU A 218 -7.58 -0.23 -18.77
CA LEU A 218 -6.51 -0.92 -18.06
C LEU A 218 -6.72 -2.43 -18.23
N GLU A 219 -5.73 -3.17 -18.69
CA GLU A 219 -5.76 -4.64 -18.78
C GLU A 219 -4.93 -5.29 -17.68
N MET A 220 -5.49 -6.33 -17.06
CA MET A 220 -4.80 -7.23 -16.13
C MET A 220 -5.01 -8.69 -16.55
N GLU A 221 -4.12 -9.57 -16.13
CA GLU A 221 -4.23 -11.01 -16.29
C GLU A 221 -4.43 -11.70 -14.93
N MET A 222 -5.35 -12.65 -14.87
CA MET A 222 -5.64 -13.47 -13.69
C MET A 222 -5.13 -14.90 -13.84
N THR A 223 -4.19 -15.29 -12.98
CA THR A 223 -3.60 -16.64 -12.92
C THR A 223 -4.19 -17.45 -11.75
N GLY A 224 -3.67 -18.64 -11.49
CA GLY A 224 -4.13 -19.49 -10.38
C GLY A 224 -5.49 -20.17 -10.61
N HIS A 225 -6.23 -20.37 -9.52
CA HIS A 225 -7.22 -21.44 -9.36
C HIS A 225 -8.68 -20.97 -9.38
N LEU A 226 -8.94 -19.69 -9.10
CA LEU A 226 -10.29 -19.13 -9.14
C LEU A 226 -10.62 -18.62 -10.55
N ARG A 227 -11.89 -18.69 -10.93
CA ARG A 227 -12.44 -18.13 -12.16
C ARG A 227 -13.27 -16.90 -11.81
N ALA A 228 -13.04 -15.79 -12.49
CA ALA A 228 -13.80 -14.57 -12.30
C ALA A 228 -15.03 -14.53 -13.21
N THR A 229 -16.14 -14.03 -12.67
CA THR A 229 -17.33 -13.56 -13.39
C THR A 229 -17.63 -12.13 -13.00
N VAL A 230 -18.19 -11.32 -13.91
CA VAL A 230 -18.58 -9.93 -13.61
C VAL A 230 -19.85 -9.93 -12.76
N ALA A 231 -19.88 -9.11 -11.70
CA ALA A 231 -21.07 -8.91 -10.87
C ALA A 231 -22.14 -8.10 -11.62
N GLY A 232 -23.41 -8.22 -11.21
CA GLY A 232 -24.55 -7.64 -11.95
C GLY A 232 -24.56 -6.11 -12.08
N ASP A 233 -23.76 -5.41 -11.29
CA ASP A 233 -23.56 -3.96 -11.33
C ASP A 233 -22.45 -3.51 -12.30
N GLY A 234 -21.65 -4.43 -12.83
CA GLY A 234 -20.43 -4.12 -13.60
C GLY A 234 -19.33 -3.44 -12.78
N LYS A 235 -19.46 -3.32 -11.45
CA LYS A 235 -18.52 -2.65 -10.54
C LYS A 235 -17.65 -3.62 -9.74
N GLY A 236 -17.84 -4.92 -9.91
CA GLY A 236 -17.00 -5.95 -9.31
C GLY A 236 -16.97 -7.28 -10.05
N LEU A 237 -16.15 -8.19 -9.55
CA LEU A 237 -16.06 -9.59 -9.94
C LEU A 237 -16.39 -10.49 -8.74
N VAL A 238 -17.00 -11.64 -9.02
CA VAL A 238 -17.04 -12.78 -8.10
C VAL A 238 -16.04 -13.81 -8.60
N LEU A 239 -15.16 -14.28 -7.72
CA LEU A 239 -14.10 -15.25 -8.03
C LEU A 239 -14.36 -16.56 -7.31
N GLU A 240 -14.54 -17.65 -8.06
CA GLU A 240 -14.89 -18.95 -7.51
C GLU A 240 -13.92 -20.06 -7.95
N GLY A 241 -13.52 -20.93 -7.02
CA GLY A 241 -12.66 -22.08 -7.32
C GLY A 241 -12.25 -22.87 -6.07
N ARG A 242 -12.01 -24.18 -6.23
CA ARG A 242 -11.54 -25.11 -5.16
C ARG A 242 -12.35 -25.07 -3.83
N GLY A 243 -13.62 -24.66 -3.88
CA GLY A 243 -14.48 -24.53 -2.69
C GLY A 243 -14.30 -23.20 -1.94
N SER A 244 -13.89 -22.14 -2.62
CA SER A 244 -13.77 -20.79 -2.03
C SER A 244 -14.26 -19.72 -3.00
N THR A 245 -14.86 -18.67 -2.43
CA THR A 245 -15.49 -17.54 -3.13
C THR A 245 -14.90 -16.25 -2.57
N VAL A 246 -14.46 -15.35 -3.46
CA VAL A 246 -13.90 -14.03 -3.13
C VAL A 246 -14.61 -12.96 -3.95
N SER A 247 -14.85 -11.80 -3.34
CA SER A 247 -15.37 -10.62 -4.04
C SER A 247 -14.23 -9.67 -4.33
N TYR A 248 -14.26 -9.08 -5.52
CA TYR A 248 -13.31 -8.07 -5.94
C TYR A 248 -14.04 -6.94 -6.66
N GLY A 249 -14.43 -5.89 -5.94
CA GLY A 249 -15.41 -4.93 -6.46
C GLY A 249 -15.46 -3.60 -5.73
N GLY A 250 -16.54 -2.86 -5.93
CA GLY A 250 -16.62 -1.47 -5.51
C GLY A 250 -15.79 -0.53 -6.38
N LEU A 251 -15.62 -0.84 -7.68
CA LEU A 251 -14.83 -0.04 -8.62
C LEU A 251 -15.33 1.41 -8.69
N LYS A 252 -14.66 2.27 -7.93
CA LYS A 252 -14.72 3.72 -8.03
C LYS A 252 -13.54 4.20 -8.88
N VAL A 253 -13.73 5.37 -9.51
CA VAL A 253 -12.70 6.09 -10.24
C VAL A 253 -12.92 7.57 -10.02
N SER A 254 -11.90 8.32 -9.62
CA SER A 254 -11.96 9.78 -9.44
C SER A 254 -10.87 10.50 -10.21
N ASP A 255 -11.20 11.70 -10.66
CA ASP A 255 -10.24 12.66 -11.24
C ASP A 255 -9.71 13.65 -10.17
N ALA A 256 -8.71 14.44 -10.52
CA ALA A 256 -8.03 15.38 -9.61
C ALA A 256 -8.92 16.52 -9.08
N SER A 257 -10.11 16.74 -9.65
CA SER A 257 -11.12 17.65 -9.09
C SER A 257 -12.02 16.98 -8.03
N GLY A 258 -11.85 15.68 -7.80
CA GLY A 258 -12.70 14.86 -6.94
C GLY A 258 -13.95 14.33 -7.64
N ARG A 259 -14.14 14.61 -8.94
CA ARG A 259 -15.27 14.11 -9.72
C ARG A 259 -15.14 12.61 -9.96
N GLU A 260 -16.21 11.87 -9.70
CA GLU A 260 -16.29 10.45 -10.02
C GLU A 260 -16.52 10.24 -11.53
N LEU A 261 -15.81 9.27 -12.12
CA LEU A 261 -15.89 8.93 -13.53
C LEU A 261 -16.66 7.62 -13.75
N GLU A 262 -17.42 7.54 -14.83
CA GLU A 262 -18.15 6.31 -15.16
C GLU A 262 -17.18 5.21 -15.58
N ALA A 263 -17.20 4.08 -14.86
CA ALA A 263 -16.22 3.01 -15.00
C ALA A 263 -16.84 1.65 -14.70
N ARG A 264 -16.44 0.62 -15.45
CA ARG A 264 -16.91 -0.77 -15.30
C ARG A 264 -15.78 -1.79 -15.44
N MET A 265 -15.99 -2.99 -14.88
CA MET A 265 -15.15 -4.17 -15.07
C MET A 265 -15.65 -5.02 -16.25
N GLN A 266 -14.72 -5.68 -16.94
CA GLN A 266 -14.98 -6.70 -17.96
C GLN A 266 -14.07 -7.92 -17.74
N VAL A 267 -14.54 -9.12 -18.12
CA VAL A 267 -13.76 -10.37 -18.06
C VAL A 267 -13.83 -11.13 -19.37
N ALA A 268 -12.66 -11.51 -19.90
CA ALA A 268 -12.52 -12.36 -21.08
C ALA A 268 -11.54 -13.51 -20.79
N GLY A 269 -12.07 -14.64 -20.34
CA GLY A 269 -11.30 -15.85 -20.01
C GLY A 269 -10.41 -15.69 -18.78
N ARG A 270 -9.15 -15.25 -18.99
CA ARG A 270 -8.20 -14.87 -17.92
C ARG A 270 -7.87 -13.37 -17.91
N LYS A 271 -8.33 -12.61 -18.89
CA LYS A 271 -8.12 -11.15 -18.93
C LYS A 271 -9.23 -10.46 -18.14
N VAL A 272 -8.85 -9.51 -17.30
CA VAL A 272 -9.72 -8.52 -16.68
C VAL A 272 -9.40 -7.17 -17.30
N SER A 273 -10.40 -6.32 -17.51
CA SER A 273 -10.13 -4.91 -17.79
C SER A 273 -11.11 -3.95 -17.13
N TYR A 274 -10.61 -2.76 -16.84
CA TYR A 274 -11.44 -1.61 -16.48
C TYR A 274 -11.63 -0.74 -17.69
N GLU A 275 -12.85 -0.23 -17.88
CA GLU A 275 -13.22 0.67 -18.99
C GLU A 275 -13.81 1.95 -18.40
N ILE A 276 -13.02 3.03 -18.42
CA ILE A 276 -13.30 4.32 -17.80
C ILE A 276 -13.67 5.35 -18.88
N ALA A 277 -14.72 6.14 -18.64
CA ALA A 277 -15.01 7.34 -19.41
C ALA A 277 -14.23 8.54 -18.82
N ASP A 278 -12.99 8.73 -19.29
CA ASP A 278 -12.04 9.76 -18.83
C ASP A 278 -11.95 10.99 -19.74
N ALA A 279 -12.85 11.12 -20.71
CA ALA A 279 -12.93 12.27 -21.60
C ALA A 279 -13.10 13.57 -20.79
N GLY A 280 -12.15 14.49 -20.93
CA GLY A 280 -12.11 15.73 -20.15
C GLY A 280 -11.86 15.53 -18.65
N ALA A 281 -11.19 14.45 -18.23
CA ALA A 281 -10.79 14.23 -16.85
C ALA A 281 -9.53 14.99 -16.46
N ALA A 282 -9.52 15.57 -15.26
CA ALA A 282 -8.35 16.21 -14.69
C ALA A 282 -7.40 15.15 -14.09
N TYR A 283 -6.17 15.03 -14.58
CA TYR A 283 -5.20 14.08 -14.04
C TYR A 283 -4.48 14.66 -12.80
N PRO A 284 -4.06 13.82 -11.82
CA PRO A 284 -4.10 12.35 -11.83
C PRO A 284 -5.50 11.73 -11.68
N LEU A 285 -5.65 10.53 -12.25
CA LEU A 285 -6.80 9.66 -11.97
C LEU A 285 -6.44 8.64 -10.88
N THR A 286 -7.39 8.36 -10.00
CA THR A 286 -7.33 7.25 -9.02
C THR A 286 -8.43 6.24 -9.32
N ILE A 287 -8.09 4.95 -9.30
CA ILE A 287 -8.98 3.81 -9.59
C ILE A 287 -8.85 2.82 -8.43
N ASP A 288 -9.92 2.50 -7.69
CA ASP A 288 -9.81 1.89 -6.34
C ASP A 288 -10.83 0.78 -6.00
N PRO A 289 -10.76 -0.42 -6.64
CA PRO A 289 -11.50 -1.63 -6.21
C PRO A 289 -10.95 -2.32 -4.94
N VAL A 290 -11.78 -3.14 -4.27
CA VAL A 290 -11.45 -3.80 -2.99
C VAL A 290 -11.60 -5.32 -3.06
N TRP A 291 -10.58 -6.05 -2.57
CA TRP A 291 -10.58 -7.50 -2.34
C TRP A 291 -11.14 -7.86 -0.96
N THR A 292 -12.21 -8.66 -0.92
CA THR A 292 -12.87 -9.10 0.34
C THR A 292 -13.29 -10.57 0.29
N GLN A 293 -13.32 -11.26 1.44
CA GLN A 293 -13.86 -12.61 1.48
C GLN A 293 -15.40 -12.57 1.55
N VAL A 294 -16.08 -13.26 0.62
CA VAL A 294 -17.54 -13.41 0.72
C VAL A 294 -17.87 -14.31 1.91
N LYS A 295 -18.45 -13.72 2.96
CA LYS A 295 -19.06 -14.50 4.04
C LYS A 295 -20.27 -15.24 3.48
N LYS A 296 -20.10 -16.53 3.19
CA LYS A 296 -21.21 -17.41 2.84
C LYS A 296 -22.12 -17.52 4.05
N LEU A 297 -23.26 -16.85 4.00
CA LEU A 297 -24.34 -17.03 4.97
C LEU A 297 -24.79 -18.49 4.88
N VAL A 298 -24.62 -19.22 5.97
CA VAL A 298 -25.18 -20.56 6.14
C VAL A 298 -26.60 -20.36 6.65
N ALA A 299 -27.57 -20.82 5.87
CA ALA A 299 -28.98 -20.95 6.27
C ALA A 299 -29.20 -22.31 6.95
#